data_AF-A0A959CCC7-F1
#
_entry.id   AF-A0A959CCC7-F1
#
_cell.length_a   1.000
_cell.length_b   1.000
_cell.length_c   1.000
_cell.angle_alpha   90.00
_cell.angle_beta   90.00
_cell.angle_gamma   90.00
#
_symmetry.space_group_name_H-M   'P 1'
#
loop_
_entity.id
_entity.type
_entity.pdbx_description
1 polymer ?
#
loop_
_entity_poly.entity_id
_entity_poly.type
_entity_poly.pdbx_seq_one_letter_code
_entity_poly.pdbx_strand_id
1 'polypeptide(L)'
;MNCTLRLQCLPVLFCLAAAFSACKVDPNDDPAVVVTADPEFSVDLFEQRNPTDGTPLFGLWVESMDKYDCEGYGIDATVALETGRIEVNLLGVTAPTPCTGDPAPARQFLPIGNLPDGVYTFVLSLRDAIVNEGVLTVMNGHFELSLPNAQGVDFQNMVLEHLPDDIAWGYVAIPNEMAEPVADAFITDLKKITTDPGLPPGFYSYFTVSGTGQITFHKSIAPGVVSEQFVRRFNGTGALKSLLFDYRSDPQLPLSIRCWTPAGEL
;
A
#
# COMPACT_ATOMS: atom_id res chain seq x y z
N MET A 1 -58.24 65.05 -64.21
CA MET A 1 -58.21 63.65 -64.67
C MET A 1 -57.72 62.80 -63.51
N ASN A 2 -58.62 61.96 -62.99
CA ASN A 2 -58.46 60.53 -62.62
C ASN A 2 -57.05 60.05 -62.21
N CYS A 3 -56.81 59.20 -61.21
CA CYS A 3 -57.66 58.49 -60.25
C CYS A 3 -56.68 57.83 -59.24
N THR A 4 -57.17 57.63 -58.03
CA THR A 4 -56.63 56.84 -56.91
C THR A 4 -56.16 55.41 -57.26
N LEU A 5 -55.18 54.86 -56.51
CA LEU A 5 -55.42 53.69 -55.63
C LEU A 5 -54.25 53.41 -54.67
N ARG A 6 -54.62 53.19 -53.40
CA ARG A 6 -53.83 52.53 -52.33
C ARG A 6 -53.91 51.01 -52.46
N LEU A 7 -52.86 50.30 -52.04
CA LEU A 7 -52.89 48.93 -51.49
C LEU A 7 -51.53 48.68 -50.76
N GLN A 8 -51.37 48.83 -49.44
CA GLN A 8 -51.69 47.95 -48.29
C GLN A 8 -51.02 46.55 -48.25
N CYS A 9 -50.48 46.23 -47.05
CA CYS A 9 -49.90 44.97 -46.53
C CYS A 9 -48.43 44.72 -46.93
N LEU A 10 -47.42 44.59 -46.05
CA LEU A 10 -47.32 43.99 -44.71
C LEU A 10 -46.04 44.52 -43.97
N PRO A 11 -45.93 44.46 -42.63
CA PRO A 11 -44.81 45.02 -41.87
C PRO A 11 -43.73 43.96 -41.56
N VAL A 12 -42.45 44.32 -41.64
CA VAL A 12 -41.37 43.59 -40.95
C VAL A 12 -40.52 44.61 -40.19
N LEU A 13 -40.91 44.79 -38.93
CA LEU A 13 -40.17 45.48 -37.90
C LEU A 13 -39.19 44.46 -37.31
N PHE A 14 -37.91 44.51 -37.68
CA PHE A 14 -36.85 43.75 -37.01
C PHE A 14 -36.03 44.72 -36.16
N CYS A 15 -36.56 45.02 -34.96
CA CYS A 15 -35.82 45.70 -33.91
C CYS A 15 -34.81 44.72 -33.32
N LEU A 16 -33.53 44.94 -33.62
CA LEU A 16 -32.40 44.26 -32.98
C LEU A 16 -32.31 44.74 -31.52
N ALA A 17 -32.88 43.97 -30.59
CA ALA A 17 -32.65 44.14 -29.16
C ALA A 17 -31.34 43.43 -28.79
N ALA A 18 -30.26 44.21 -28.63
CA ALA A 18 -29.03 43.74 -28.03
C ALA A 18 -29.27 43.55 -26.51
N ALA A 19 -29.60 42.31 -26.13
CA ALA A 19 -29.62 41.90 -24.74
C ALA A 19 -28.17 41.83 -24.22
N PHE A 20 -27.74 42.87 -23.52
CA PHE A 20 -26.57 42.81 -22.65
C PHE A 20 -26.91 41.87 -21.48
N SER A 21 -26.59 40.60 -21.63
CA SER A 21 -26.56 39.66 -20.50
C SER A 21 -25.31 39.97 -19.68
N ALA A 22 -25.46 40.86 -18.70
CA ALA A 22 -24.44 41.07 -17.68
C ALA A 22 -24.47 39.85 -16.74
N CYS A 23 -23.47 38.97 -16.85
CA CYS A 23 -23.22 37.97 -15.83
C CYS A 23 -22.92 38.71 -14.51
N LYS A 24 -23.83 38.62 -13.54
CA LYS A 24 -23.51 38.91 -12.15
C LYS A 24 -22.55 37.82 -11.69
N VAL A 25 -21.27 38.18 -11.54
CA VAL A 25 -20.34 37.42 -10.70
C VAL A 25 -20.81 37.66 -9.27
N ASP A 26 -21.21 36.60 -8.58
CA ASP A 26 -21.64 36.67 -7.19
C ASP A 26 -20.40 36.96 -6.33
N PRO A 27 -20.35 38.07 -5.55
CA PRO A 27 -19.17 38.44 -4.76
C PRO A 27 -18.94 37.53 -3.53
N ASN A 28 -19.71 36.44 -3.39
CA ASN A 28 -19.60 35.47 -2.30
C ASN A 28 -18.98 34.12 -2.72
N ASP A 29 -18.49 33.98 -3.95
CA ASP A 29 -17.60 32.87 -4.30
C ASP A 29 -16.18 33.19 -3.80
N ASP A 30 -16.02 33.27 -2.48
CA ASP A 30 -14.70 33.07 -1.88
C ASP A 30 -14.36 31.59 -2.14
N PRO A 31 -13.26 31.28 -2.87
CA PRO A 31 -12.85 29.91 -3.03
C PRO A 31 -12.61 29.34 -1.63
N ALA A 32 -13.39 28.33 -1.24
CA ALA A 32 -13.18 27.62 0.00
C ALA A 32 -11.72 27.17 0.03
N VAL A 33 -10.91 27.79 0.90
CA VAL A 33 -9.52 27.40 1.10
C VAL A 33 -9.58 26.03 1.75
N VAL A 34 -9.43 24.97 0.95
CA VAL A 34 -9.25 23.61 1.45
C VAL A 34 -7.87 23.59 2.10
N VAL A 35 -7.84 23.76 3.42
CA VAL A 35 -6.62 23.61 4.22
C VAL A 35 -6.30 22.12 4.23
N THR A 36 -5.32 21.72 3.42
CA THR A 36 -4.81 20.35 3.44
C THR A 36 -3.71 20.22 4.48
N ALA A 37 -3.76 19.17 5.28
CA ALA A 37 -2.69 18.86 6.23
C ALA A 37 -1.64 17.96 5.55
N ASP A 38 -0.36 18.34 5.65
CA ASP A 38 0.75 17.51 5.18
C ASP A 38 0.73 16.15 5.91
N PRO A 39 1.14 15.05 5.24
CA PRO A 39 1.10 13.73 5.83
C PRO A 39 2.16 13.56 6.93
N GLU A 40 1.74 13.04 8.09
CA GLU A 40 2.62 12.67 9.22
C GLU A 40 3.04 11.19 9.14
N PHE A 41 2.21 10.35 8.53
CA PHE A 41 2.44 8.92 8.39
C PHE A 41 2.16 8.42 6.98
N SER A 42 2.98 7.47 6.50
CA SER A 42 2.63 6.61 5.37
C SER A 42 1.94 5.35 5.87
N VAL A 43 0.91 4.90 5.16
CA VAL A 43 0.08 3.75 5.54
C VAL A 43 -0.10 2.79 4.37
N ASP A 44 -0.05 1.50 4.65
CA ASP A 44 -0.35 0.43 3.69
C ASP A 44 -1.37 -0.55 4.25
N LEU A 45 -2.30 -1.00 3.41
CA LEU A 45 -3.09 -2.20 3.71
C LEU A 45 -2.16 -3.41 3.73
N PHE A 46 -2.10 -4.15 4.84
CA PHE A 46 -1.08 -5.18 5.00
C PHE A 46 -1.64 -6.46 5.63
N GLU A 47 -1.21 -7.61 5.12
CA GLU A 47 -1.50 -8.91 5.68
C GLU A 47 -0.22 -9.54 6.26
N GLN A 48 -0.07 -9.45 7.59
CA GLN A 48 1.05 -10.05 8.28
C GLN A 48 0.84 -11.55 8.41
N ARG A 49 1.87 -12.34 8.11
CA ARG A 49 1.87 -13.79 8.25
C ARG A 49 2.54 -14.13 9.57
N ASN A 50 1.86 -14.93 10.38
CA ASN A 50 2.44 -15.45 11.60
C ASN A 50 3.71 -16.26 11.23
N PRO A 51 4.88 -15.96 11.82
CA PRO A 51 6.11 -16.66 11.49
C PRO A 51 6.09 -18.16 11.77
N THR A 52 5.23 -18.62 12.70
CA THR A 52 5.18 -20.00 13.18
C THR A 52 4.30 -20.91 12.33
N ASP A 53 3.13 -20.42 11.91
CA ASP A 53 2.11 -21.22 11.24
C ASP A 53 1.57 -20.59 9.94
N GLY A 54 2.03 -19.40 9.58
CA GLY A 54 1.62 -18.68 8.38
C GLY A 54 0.21 -18.08 8.44
N THR A 55 -0.48 -18.18 9.58
CA THR A 55 -1.83 -17.61 9.72
C THR A 55 -1.82 -16.12 9.34
N PRO A 56 -2.66 -15.69 8.37
CA PRO A 56 -2.72 -14.30 7.98
C PRO A 56 -3.45 -13.49 9.04
N LEU A 57 -2.99 -12.26 9.24
CA LEU A 57 -3.62 -11.25 10.06
C LEU A 57 -3.63 -9.94 9.27
N PHE A 58 -4.82 -9.47 8.91
CA PHE A 58 -4.99 -8.20 8.23
C PHE A 58 -4.86 -7.02 9.21
N GLY A 59 -4.28 -5.93 8.71
CA GLY A 59 -4.07 -4.70 9.46
C GLY A 59 -3.48 -3.61 8.58
N LEU A 60 -2.88 -2.63 9.23
CA LEU A 60 -2.18 -1.53 8.57
C LEU A 60 -0.70 -1.60 8.90
N TRP A 61 0.15 -1.45 7.89
CA TRP A 61 1.55 -1.12 8.13
C TRP A 61 1.69 0.40 8.15
N VAL A 62 2.14 0.96 9.28
CA VAL A 62 2.26 2.41 9.48
C VAL A 62 3.73 2.75 9.68
N GLU A 63 4.19 3.78 8.97
CA GLU A 63 5.54 4.35 9.09
C GLU A 63 5.44 5.87 9.21
N SER A 64 6.20 6.47 10.13
CA SER A 64 6.30 7.93 10.23
C SER A 64 7.06 8.52 9.04
N MET A 65 6.67 9.71 8.58
CA MET A 65 7.42 10.44 7.56
C MET A 65 8.77 10.93 8.08
N ASP A 66 8.80 11.34 9.36
CA ASP A 66 10.01 11.77 10.04
C ASP A 66 10.83 10.60 10.57
N LYS A 67 12.13 10.84 10.75
CA LYS A 67 13.04 9.96 11.48
C LYS A 67 13.19 10.42 12.93
N TYR A 68 13.32 9.47 13.83
CA TYR A 68 13.58 9.69 15.25
C TYR A 68 15.01 9.29 15.60
N ASP A 69 15.43 9.60 16.82
CA ASP A 69 16.83 9.54 17.26
C ASP A 69 17.47 8.13 17.19
N CYS A 70 16.67 7.07 17.21
CA CYS A 70 17.14 5.69 17.12
C CYS A 70 16.09 4.78 16.47
N GLU A 71 16.48 3.54 16.22
CA GLU A 71 15.63 2.47 15.74
C GLU A 71 14.64 2.01 16.82
N GLY A 72 13.51 1.43 16.40
CA GLY A 72 12.57 0.78 17.31
C GLY A 72 11.51 1.70 17.94
N TYR A 73 11.37 2.94 17.47
CA TYR A 73 10.18 3.74 17.77
C TYR A 73 8.92 3.04 17.28
N GLY A 74 7.93 2.96 18.16
CA GLY A 74 6.60 2.44 17.85
C GLY A 74 5.63 3.55 17.47
N ILE A 75 4.47 3.16 16.95
CA ILE A 75 3.32 4.05 16.73
C ILE A 75 2.33 3.81 17.87
N ASP A 76 1.98 4.88 18.60
CA ASP A 76 0.89 4.83 19.57
C ASP A 76 -0.45 4.95 18.82
N ALA A 77 -1.25 3.89 18.90
CA ALA A 77 -2.50 3.81 18.17
C ALA A 77 -3.51 2.89 18.85
N THR A 78 -4.79 3.15 18.61
CA THR A 78 -5.89 2.25 18.97
C THR A 78 -6.56 1.73 17.72
N VAL A 79 -6.93 0.44 17.72
CA VAL A 79 -7.71 -0.19 16.64
C VAL A 79 -8.96 -0.80 17.26
N ALA A 80 -10.13 -0.48 16.71
CA ALA A 80 -11.41 -1.04 17.09
C ALA A 80 -12.14 -1.59 15.86
N LEU A 81 -12.76 -2.75 16.03
CA LEU A 81 -13.61 -3.39 15.04
C LEU A 81 -14.98 -3.62 15.68
N GLU A 82 -15.97 -2.84 15.27
CA GLU A 82 -17.35 -2.92 15.76
C GLU A 82 -18.29 -3.13 14.58
N THR A 83 -18.99 -4.26 14.53
CA THR A 83 -20.05 -4.62 13.55
C THR A 83 -20.04 -3.82 12.24
N GLY A 84 -19.13 -4.17 11.33
CA GLY A 84 -19.06 -3.54 9.99
C GLY A 84 -18.34 -2.19 9.94
N ARG A 85 -17.73 -1.75 11.04
CA ARG A 85 -16.95 -0.51 11.15
C ARG A 85 -15.58 -0.77 11.76
N ILE A 86 -14.56 -0.24 11.11
CA ILE A 86 -13.16 -0.27 11.52
C ILE A 86 -12.78 1.16 11.90
N GLU A 87 -12.26 1.34 13.11
CA GLU A 87 -11.72 2.62 13.59
C GLU A 87 -10.26 2.46 13.97
N VAL A 88 -9.39 3.28 13.40
CA VAL A 88 -7.98 3.36 13.72
C VAL A 88 -7.67 4.80 14.15
N ASN A 89 -7.16 4.98 15.36
CA ASN A 89 -6.75 6.30 15.85
C ASN A 89 -5.24 6.30 16.06
N LEU A 90 -4.53 7.14 15.29
CA LEU A 90 -3.09 7.36 15.43
C LEU A 90 -2.86 8.51 16.42
N LEU A 91 -2.23 8.23 17.56
CA LEU A 91 -2.04 9.19 18.65
C LEU A 91 -0.67 9.87 18.60
N GLY A 92 0.34 9.16 18.10
CA GLY A 92 1.70 9.66 17.92
C GLY A 92 2.72 8.55 17.83
N VAL A 93 3.95 8.81 18.31
CA VAL A 93 5.03 7.83 18.36
C VAL A 93 5.49 7.59 19.78
N THR A 94 6.03 6.40 20.04
CA THR A 94 6.55 5.98 21.35
C THR A 94 8.01 5.60 21.23
N ALA A 95 8.85 6.19 22.09
CA ALA A 95 10.27 5.89 22.12
C ALA A 95 10.54 4.53 22.79
N PRO A 96 11.47 3.72 22.25
CA PRO A 96 11.92 2.50 22.92
C PRO A 96 12.79 2.86 24.13
N THR A 97 12.88 1.92 25.09
CA THR A 97 13.77 2.06 26.25
C THR A 97 14.62 0.80 26.42
N PRO A 98 15.97 0.89 26.32
CA PRO A 98 16.75 2.08 25.97
C PRO A 98 16.61 2.46 24.48
N CYS A 99 16.87 3.72 24.15
CA CYS A 99 16.96 4.19 22.76
C CYS A 99 18.40 4.01 22.25
N THR A 100 18.59 3.06 21.33
CA THR A 100 19.90 2.67 20.79
C THR A 100 19.78 2.31 19.31
N GLY A 101 20.80 2.62 18.52
CA GLY A 101 20.80 2.38 17.08
C GLY A 101 20.83 3.68 16.28
N ASP A 102 20.71 3.57 14.97
CA ASP A 102 20.77 4.73 14.07
C ASP A 102 19.39 5.42 13.94
N PRO A 103 19.35 6.71 13.59
CA PRO A 103 18.09 7.40 13.36
C PRO A 103 17.23 6.74 12.28
N ALA A 104 15.99 6.41 12.62
CA ALA A 104 15.07 5.66 11.78
C ALA A 104 13.61 6.14 11.97
N PRO A 105 12.72 5.92 10.98
CA PRO A 105 11.31 6.19 11.16
C PRO A 105 10.68 5.22 12.18
N ALA A 106 9.64 5.68 12.85
CA ALA A 106 8.79 4.83 13.67
C ALA A 106 7.98 3.91 12.75
N ARG A 107 7.89 2.62 13.11
CA ARG A 107 7.19 1.61 12.30
C ARG A 107 6.38 0.71 13.19
N GLN A 108 5.16 0.41 12.79
CA GLN A 108 4.29 -0.49 13.52
C GLN A 108 3.30 -1.17 12.58
N PHE A 109 3.10 -2.47 12.77
CA PHE A 109 1.93 -3.16 12.24
C PHE A 109 0.78 -3.02 13.24
N LEU A 110 -0.35 -2.48 12.77
CA LEU A 110 -1.57 -2.29 13.54
C LEU A 110 -2.58 -3.38 13.15
N PRO A 111 -2.74 -4.44 13.95
CA PRO A 111 -3.64 -5.53 13.60
C PRO A 111 -5.10 -5.07 13.69
N ILE A 112 -5.88 -5.32 12.63
CA ILE A 112 -7.34 -5.13 12.61
C ILE A 112 -8.04 -6.44 12.91
N GLY A 113 -7.53 -7.55 12.35
CA GLY A 113 -8.10 -8.88 12.53
C GLY A 113 -8.53 -9.51 11.20
N ASN A 114 -9.10 -10.71 11.28
CA ASN A 114 -9.60 -11.42 10.11
C ASN A 114 -10.99 -10.90 9.75
N LEU A 115 -11.10 -10.31 8.57
CA LEU A 115 -12.34 -9.74 8.06
C LEU A 115 -12.98 -10.74 7.08
N PRO A 116 -14.22 -11.19 7.34
CA PRO A 116 -15.02 -11.87 6.32
C PRO A 116 -15.20 -10.98 5.09
N ASP A 117 -15.47 -11.62 3.94
CA ASP A 117 -15.88 -10.92 2.73
C ASP A 117 -17.08 -10.01 3.01
N GLY A 118 -17.00 -8.78 2.52
CA GLY A 118 -17.99 -7.76 2.82
C GLY A 118 -17.47 -6.34 2.63
N VAL A 119 -18.30 -5.40 3.04
CA VAL A 119 -18.02 -3.96 2.95
C VAL A 119 -18.04 -3.38 4.36
N TYR A 120 -16.98 -2.67 4.72
CA TYR A 120 -16.78 -2.10 6.03
C TYR A 120 -16.65 -0.59 5.92
N THR A 121 -17.28 0.14 6.84
CA THR A 121 -16.94 1.55 7.06
C THR A 121 -15.54 1.60 7.66
N PHE A 122 -14.67 2.43 7.10
CA PHE A 122 -13.30 2.59 7.59
C PHE A 122 -13.09 4.03 8.03
N VAL A 123 -12.58 4.21 9.25
CA VAL A 123 -12.24 5.52 9.80
C VAL A 123 -10.81 5.48 10.31
N LEU A 124 -9.98 6.41 9.83
CA LEU A 124 -8.65 6.65 10.34
C LEU A 124 -8.55 8.08 10.84
N SER A 125 -8.26 8.25 12.12
CA SER A 125 -8.04 9.56 12.73
C SER A 125 -6.57 9.79 13.10
N LEU A 126 -6.16 11.06 13.08
CA LEU A 126 -4.91 11.53 13.68
C LEU A 126 -5.29 12.39 14.88
N ARG A 127 -5.16 11.79 16.06
CA ARG A 127 -5.70 12.33 17.32
C ARG A 127 -7.16 12.76 17.12
N ASP A 128 -7.57 13.88 17.71
CA ASP A 128 -8.92 14.44 17.56
C ASP A 128 -9.03 15.50 16.44
N ALA A 129 -7.94 15.73 15.68
CA ALA A 129 -7.84 16.87 14.78
C ALA A 129 -8.22 16.55 13.33
N ILE A 130 -7.86 15.36 12.85
CA ILE A 130 -8.08 14.93 11.46
C ILE A 130 -8.81 13.59 11.48
N VAL A 131 -9.87 13.47 10.70
CA VAL A 131 -10.65 12.25 10.54
C VAL A 131 -10.81 11.95 9.06
N ASN A 132 -10.32 10.79 8.63
CA ASN A 132 -10.45 10.28 7.28
C ASN A 132 -11.47 9.15 7.28
N GLU A 133 -12.56 9.33 6.52
CA GLU A 133 -13.63 8.33 6.42
C GLU A 133 -13.70 7.74 5.02
N GLY A 134 -13.90 6.44 4.95
CA GLY A 134 -13.87 5.68 3.71
C GLY A 134 -14.57 4.34 3.82
N VAL A 135 -14.34 3.51 2.81
CA VAL A 135 -14.95 2.19 2.68
C VAL A 135 -13.86 1.18 2.34
N LEU A 136 -13.77 0.11 3.13
CA LEU A 136 -12.95 -1.05 2.84
C LEU A 136 -13.82 -2.16 2.29
N THR A 137 -13.49 -2.66 1.11
CA THR A 137 -14.13 -3.84 0.49
C THR A 137 -13.19 -5.02 0.61
N VAL A 138 -13.70 -6.15 1.10
CA VAL A 138 -12.96 -7.40 1.26
C VAL A 138 -13.63 -8.46 0.40
N MET A 139 -12.85 -9.13 -0.45
CA MET A 139 -13.34 -10.19 -1.33
C MET A 139 -12.24 -11.22 -1.59
N ASN A 140 -12.40 -12.44 -1.08
CA ASN A 140 -11.45 -13.55 -1.30
C ASN A 140 -9.97 -13.18 -1.00
N GLY A 141 -9.73 -12.46 0.10
CA GLY A 141 -8.37 -12.03 0.48
C GLY A 141 -7.80 -10.87 -0.33
N HIS A 142 -8.59 -10.29 -1.25
CA HIS A 142 -8.32 -8.99 -1.85
C HIS A 142 -8.97 -7.89 -0.98
N PHE A 143 -8.23 -6.81 -0.73
CA PHE A 143 -8.68 -5.67 0.05
C PHE A 143 -8.55 -4.39 -0.76
N GLU A 144 -9.62 -3.61 -0.86
CA GLU A 144 -9.63 -2.33 -1.56
C GLU A 144 -10.20 -1.26 -0.63
N LEU A 145 -9.39 -0.24 -0.33
CA LEU A 145 -9.78 0.92 0.46
C LEU A 145 -10.05 2.11 -0.45
N SER A 146 -11.26 2.66 -0.34
CA SER A 146 -11.60 3.95 -0.93
C SER A 146 -11.65 5.01 0.17
N LEU A 147 -10.74 5.97 0.12
CA LEU A 147 -10.60 7.03 1.13
C LEU A 147 -10.57 8.41 0.45
N PRO A 148 -11.73 9.04 0.20
CA PRO A 148 -11.79 10.32 -0.48
C PRO A 148 -11.16 11.42 0.37
N ASN A 149 -10.27 12.21 -0.24
CA ASN A 149 -9.62 13.39 0.36
C ASN A 149 -8.81 13.10 1.63
N ALA A 150 -8.06 11.99 1.68
CA ALA A 150 -7.20 11.68 2.81
C ALA A 150 -6.29 12.87 3.20
N GLN A 151 -6.26 13.20 4.49
CA GLN A 151 -5.50 14.29 5.11
C GLN A 151 -4.61 13.73 6.21
N GLY A 152 -3.41 14.29 6.38
CA GLY A 152 -2.49 13.92 7.45
C GLY A 152 -1.88 12.51 7.33
N VAL A 153 -2.31 11.70 6.37
CA VAL A 153 -1.75 10.38 6.06
C VAL A 153 -1.62 10.20 4.56
N ASP A 154 -0.60 9.45 4.17
CA ASP A 154 -0.36 9.07 2.78
C ASP A 154 -0.46 7.55 2.60
N PHE A 155 -1.58 7.10 2.03
CA PHE A 155 -1.79 5.68 1.72
C PHE A 155 -1.03 5.29 0.45
N GLN A 156 0.05 4.52 0.59
CA GLN A 156 0.88 4.14 -0.57
C GLN A 156 0.19 3.07 -1.41
N ASN A 157 -0.45 2.09 -0.76
CA ASN A 157 -1.21 1.03 -1.42
C ASN A 157 -2.62 0.93 -0.82
N MET A 158 -3.60 1.44 -1.58
CA MET A 158 -5.03 1.32 -1.26
C MET A 158 -5.63 -0.02 -1.70
N VAL A 159 -4.88 -0.83 -2.45
CA VAL A 159 -5.29 -2.17 -2.90
C VAL A 159 -4.23 -3.17 -2.44
N LEU A 160 -4.68 -4.21 -1.75
CA LEU A 160 -3.88 -5.35 -1.37
C LEU A 160 -4.42 -6.59 -2.09
N GLU A 161 -3.57 -7.16 -2.94
CA GLU A 161 -3.87 -8.39 -3.67
C GLU A 161 -3.71 -9.63 -2.81
N HIS A 162 -4.52 -10.64 -3.10
CA HIS A 162 -4.43 -11.93 -2.46
C HIS A 162 -3.10 -12.63 -2.81
N LEU A 163 -2.35 -13.03 -1.79
CA LEU A 163 -1.10 -13.79 -1.94
C LEU A 163 -1.40 -15.29 -2.08
N PRO A 164 -1.13 -15.94 -3.23
CA PRO A 164 -1.42 -17.37 -3.42
C PRO A 164 -0.55 -18.27 -2.56
N ASP A 165 -1.10 -19.41 -2.13
CA ASP A 165 -0.49 -20.40 -1.23
C ASP A 165 0.82 -21.02 -1.76
N ASP A 166 1.03 -20.98 -3.07
CA ASP A 166 2.16 -21.60 -3.78
C ASP A 166 3.29 -20.62 -4.11
N ILE A 167 3.33 -19.45 -3.47
CA ILE A 167 4.38 -18.44 -3.67
C ILE A 167 5.41 -18.48 -2.54
N ALA A 168 6.68 -18.59 -2.89
CA ALA A 168 7.79 -18.36 -1.98
C ALA A 168 8.42 -17.00 -2.32
N TRP A 169 8.70 -16.19 -1.29
CA TRP A 169 9.43 -14.93 -1.44
C TRP A 169 10.56 -14.84 -0.43
N GLY A 170 11.58 -14.05 -0.74
CA GLY A 170 12.71 -13.92 0.14
C GLY A 170 13.90 -13.27 -0.52
N TYR A 171 15.01 -13.32 0.19
CA TYR A 171 16.27 -12.79 -0.30
C TYR A 171 17.44 -13.61 0.21
N VAL A 172 18.54 -13.51 -0.51
CA VAL A 172 19.86 -13.97 -0.09
C VAL A 172 20.76 -12.76 0.12
N ALA A 173 21.29 -12.59 1.33
CA ALA A 173 22.16 -11.47 1.65
C ALA A 173 23.57 -11.69 1.08
N ILE A 174 24.15 -10.61 0.55
CA ILE A 174 25.49 -10.56 -0.03
C ILE A 174 26.34 -9.61 0.84
N PRO A 175 26.89 -10.11 1.97
CA PRO A 175 27.65 -9.28 2.89
C PRO A 175 29.03 -8.86 2.34
N ASN A 176 29.54 -9.55 1.32
CA ASN A 176 30.81 -9.28 0.66
C ASN A 176 30.87 -9.91 -0.75
N GLU A 177 31.87 -9.53 -1.54
CA GLU A 177 32.07 -9.99 -2.92
C GLU A 177 32.27 -11.51 -3.05
N MET A 178 32.75 -12.20 -2.00
CA MET A 178 32.91 -13.66 -2.05
C MET A 178 31.58 -14.41 -1.97
N ALA A 179 30.55 -13.79 -1.39
CA ALA A 179 29.22 -14.38 -1.27
C ALA A 179 28.40 -14.29 -2.56
N GLU A 180 28.72 -13.34 -3.45
CA GLU A 180 27.96 -13.07 -4.68
C GLU A 180 27.86 -14.30 -5.61
N PRO A 181 28.96 -15.01 -5.95
CA PRO A 181 28.84 -16.19 -6.82
C PRO A 181 28.01 -17.34 -6.20
N VAL A 182 27.96 -17.43 -4.87
CA VAL A 182 27.19 -18.46 -4.16
C VAL A 182 25.72 -18.06 -4.08
N ALA A 183 25.42 -16.77 -3.92
CA ALA A 183 24.07 -16.23 -4.02
C ALA A 183 23.47 -16.44 -5.42
N ASP A 184 24.23 -16.13 -6.47
CA ASP A 184 23.86 -16.39 -7.87
C ASP A 184 23.58 -17.89 -8.12
N ALA A 185 24.41 -18.77 -7.55
CA ALA A 185 24.23 -20.22 -7.63
C ALA A 185 22.94 -20.66 -6.94
N PHE A 186 22.66 -20.14 -5.74
CA PHE A 186 21.40 -20.38 -5.04
C PHE A 186 20.18 -19.96 -5.87
N ILE A 187 20.19 -18.74 -6.44
CA ILE A 187 19.08 -18.27 -7.28
C ILE A 187 18.93 -19.14 -8.53
N THR A 188 20.04 -19.59 -9.12
CA THR A 188 20.03 -20.50 -10.27
C THR A 188 19.41 -21.86 -9.91
N ASP A 189 19.78 -22.44 -8.77
CA ASP A 189 19.24 -23.72 -8.32
C ASP A 189 17.77 -23.59 -7.88
N LEU A 190 17.41 -22.49 -7.23
CA LEU A 190 16.02 -22.16 -6.90
C LEU A 190 15.16 -22.14 -8.16
N LYS A 191 15.65 -21.54 -9.26
CA LYS A 191 14.95 -21.51 -10.55
C LYS A 191 14.80 -22.89 -11.21
N LYS A 192 15.61 -23.89 -10.86
CA LYS A 192 15.46 -25.27 -11.38
C LYS A 192 14.30 -26.01 -10.71
N ILE A 193 13.99 -25.66 -9.46
CA ILE A 193 12.94 -26.31 -8.66
C ILE A 193 11.66 -25.47 -8.52
N THR A 194 11.64 -24.25 -9.08
CA THR A 194 10.51 -23.31 -9.04
C THR A 194 10.20 -22.72 -10.41
N THR A 195 8.99 -22.23 -10.59
CA THR A 195 8.59 -21.51 -11.81
C THR A 195 8.44 -20.02 -11.56
N ASP A 196 8.22 -19.28 -12.64
CA ASP A 196 7.79 -17.88 -12.57
C ASP A 196 6.55 -17.75 -11.67
N PRO A 197 6.46 -16.69 -10.83
CA PRO A 197 5.33 -16.52 -9.93
C PRO A 197 3.99 -16.30 -10.65
N GLY A 198 4.00 -15.79 -11.89
CA GLY A 198 2.78 -15.59 -12.68
C GLY A 198 1.76 -14.67 -12.01
N LEU A 199 2.21 -13.73 -11.18
CA LEU A 199 1.37 -12.79 -10.46
C LEU A 199 1.05 -11.58 -11.35
N PRO A 200 -0.20 -11.09 -11.38
CA PRO A 200 -0.50 -9.82 -12.01
C PRO A 200 0.21 -8.66 -11.28
N PRO A 201 0.35 -7.49 -11.93
CA PRO A 201 0.84 -6.29 -11.26
C PRO A 201 -0.05 -5.93 -10.06
N GLY A 202 0.56 -5.57 -8.94
CA GLY A 202 -0.16 -5.29 -7.69
C GLY A 202 0.72 -5.41 -6.45
N PHE A 203 0.17 -5.02 -5.31
CA PHE A 203 0.82 -5.09 -4.01
C PHE A 203 0.35 -6.34 -3.24
N TYR A 204 1.30 -7.13 -2.72
CA TYR A 204 1.06 -8.41 -2.06
C TYR A 204 1.57 -8.42 -0.61
N SER A 205 1.41 -7.29 0.10
CA SER A 205 2.00 -6.99 1.43
C SER A 205 3.53 -6.92 1.43
N TYR A 206 4.20 -8.03 1.16
CA TYR A 206 5.66 -8.12 1.28
C TYR A 206 6.42 -7.56 0.09
N PHE A 207 5.75 -7.45 -1.06
CA PHE A 207 6.35 -6.98 -2.28
C PHE A 207 5.30 -6.44 -3.24
N THR A 208 5.75 -5.60 -4.17
CA THR A 208 4.96 -5.10 -5.30
C THR A 208 5.48 -5.70 -6.58
N VAL A 209 4.56 -6.16 -7.43
CA VAL A 209 4.83 -6.56 -8.82
C VAL A 209 4.45 -5.38 -9.72
N SER A 210 5.41 -4.85 -10.47
CA SER A 210 5.16 -3.77 -11.43
C SER A 210 4.56 -4.29 -12.73
N GLY A 211 4.10 -3.38 -13.60
CA GLY A 211 3.58 -3.71 -14.94
C GLY A 211 4.55 -4.46 -15.86
N THR A 212 5.86 -4.42 -15.57
CA THR A 212 6.90 -5.16 -16.32
C THR A 212 7.30 -6.48 -15.64
N GLY A 213 6.66 -6.84 -14.52
CA GLY A 213 7.02 -8.00 -13.71
C GLY A 213 8.21 -7.79 -12.78
N GLN A 214 8.77 -6.56 -12.70
CA GLN A 214 9.80 -6.24 -11.71
C GLN A 214 9.21 -6.27 -10.31
N ILE A 215 9.92 -6.92 -9.39
CA ILE A 215 9.55 -7.06 -7.98
C ILE A 215 10.29 -5.99 -7.16
N THR A 216 9.59 -5.37 -6.21
CA THR A 216 10.20 -4.50 -5.20
C THR A 216 9.70 -4.92 -3.83
N PHE A 217 10.61 -5.18 -2.89
CA PHE A 217 10.24 -5.57 -1.53
C PHE A 217 9.74 -4.39 -0.72
N HIS A 218 8.71 -4.66 0.07
CA HIS A 218 8.17 -3.73 1.04
C HIS A 218 9.16 -3.55 2.20
N LYS A 219 9.18 -2.35 2.79
CA LYS A 219 10.12 -1.96 3.87
C LYS A 219 10.05 -2.87 5.10
N SER A 220 8.93 -3.56 5.32
CA SER A 220 8.77 -4.53 6.41
C SER A 220 9.69 -5.75 6.32
N ILE A 221 10.18 -6.08 5.11
CA ILE A 221 11.09 -7.22 4.89
C ILE A 221 12.32 -6.87 4.04
N ALA A 222 12.44 -5.62 3.59
CA ALA A 222 13.56 -5.18 2.79
C ALA A 222 14.89 -5.38 3.56
N PRO A 223 15.90 -6.03 2.95
CA PRO A 223 17.17 -6.27 3.63
C PRO A 223 17.95 -4.97 3.84
N GLY A 224 18.62 -4.87 4.99
CA GLY A 224 19.52 -3.75 5.30
C GLY A 224 20.90 -3.85 4.62
N VAL A 225 21.10 -4.85 3.76
CA VAL A 225 22.34 -5.14 3.05
C VAL A 225 22.04 -5.44 1.59
N VAL A 226 23.08 -5.41 0.74
CA VAL A 226 22.96 -5.86 -0.65
C VAL A 226 22.46 -7.32 -0.65
N SER A 227 21.52 -7.60 -1.53
CA SER A 227 20.86 -8.91 -1.58
C SER A 227 20.30 -9.20 -2.96
N GLU A 228 20.19 -10.47 -3.31
CA GLU A 228 19.35 -10.91 -4.42
C GLU A 228 17.96 -11.31 -3.89
N GLN A 229 16.93 -10.65 -4.40
CA GLN A 229 15.53 -10.88 -4.05
C GLN A 229 14.91 -11.92 -4.99
N PHE A 230 13.96 -12.70 -4.48
CA PHE A 230 13.19 -13.64 -5.27
C PHE A 230 11.72 -13.68 -4.85
N VAL A 231 10.85 -13.88 -5.84
CA VAL A 231 9.47 -14.32 -5.67
C VAL A 231 9.24 -15.40 -6.71
N ARG A 232 8.89 -16.60 -6.29
CA ARG A 232 8.84 -17.80 -7.13
C ARG A 232 7.64 -18.66 -6.78
N ARG A 233 7.10 -19.36 -7.77
CA ARG A 233 6.06 -20.36 -7.54
C ARG A 233 6.68 -21.73 -7.31
N PHE A 234 6.23 -22.43 -6.26
CA PHE A 234 6.76 -23.74 -5.87
C PHE A 234 5.66 -24.80 -5.92
N ASN A 235 6.04 -26.08 -6.01
CA ASN A 235 5.13 -27.22 -5.95
C ASN A 235 5.46 -28.08 -4.73
N GLY A 236 4.95 -27.67 -3.56
CA GLY A 236 5.32 -28.23 -2.26
C GLY A 236 6.66 -27.73 -1.71
N THR A 237 6.78 -27.70 -0.38
CA THR A 237 7.94 -27.10 0.31
C THR A 237 9.14 -28.03 0.46
N GLY A 238 9.03 -29.31 0.12
CA GLY A 238 10.09 -30.31 0.34
C GLY A 238 11.41 -29.97 -0.36
N ALA A 239 11.36 -29.74 -1.68
CA ALA A 239 12.55 -29.38 -2.46
C ALA A 239 13.14 -28.02 -2.02
N LEU A 240 12.27 -27.07 -1.69
CA LEU A 240 12.67 -25.74 -1.22
C LEU A 240 13.41 -25.81 0.13
N LYS A 241 12.88 -26.57 1.09
CA LYS A 241 13.52 -26.80 2.39
C LYS A 241 14.88 -27.47 2.25
N SER A 242 15.01 -28.48 1.38
CA SER A 242 16.30 -29.12 1.11
C SER A 242 17.32 -28.13 0.53
N LEU A 243 16.92 -27.35 -0.47
CA LEU A 243 17.80 -26.34 -1.08
C LEU A 243 18.25 -25.29 -0.05
N LEU A 244 17.33 -24.78 0.76
CA LEU A 244 17.64 -23.82 1.83
C LEU A 244 18.61 -24.41 2.85
N PHE A 245 18.42 -25.67 3.24
CA PHE A 245 19.30 -26.36 4.18
C PHE A 245 20.72 -26.48 3.64
N ASP A 246 20.88 -26.88 2.37
CA ASP A 246 22.19 -27.08 1.73
C ASP A 246 23.00 -25.77 1.72
N TYR A 247 22.38 -24.65 1.33
CA TYR A 247 23.06 -23.35 1.23
C TYR A 247 23.25 -22.65 2.59
N ARG A 248 22.36 -22.86 3.56
CA ARG A 248 22.51 -22.30 4.93
C ARG A 248 23.54 -23.07 5.77
N SER A 249 23.76 -24.34 5.45
CA SER A 249 24.64 -25.23 6.22
C SER A 249 26.01 -25.44 5.58
N ASP A 250 26.32 -24.75 4.48
CA ASP A 250 27.62 -24.86 3.83
C ASP A 250 28.74 -24.43 4.80
N PRO A 251 29.69 -25.32 5.13
CA PRO A 251 30.73 -25.04 6.10
C PRO A 251 31.82 -24.09 5.59
N GLN A 252 31.89 -23.82 4.29
CA GLN A 252 32.87 -22.91 3.69
C GLN A 252 32.33 -21.48 3.58
N LEU A 253 31.07 -21.33 3.18
CA LEU A 253 30.45 -20.01 3.01
C LEU A 253 28.92 -20.06 3.23
N PRO A 254 28.46 -20.13 4.49
CA PRO A 254 27.04 -20.20 4.77
C PRO A 254 26.35 -18.89 4.35
N LEU A 255 25.28 -19.00 3.57
CA LEU A 255 24.51 -17.83 3.15
C LEU A 255 23.42 -17.48 4.17
N SER A 256 23.24 -16.18 4.41
CA SER A 256 22.07 -15.68 5.13
C SER A 256 20.90 -15.55 4.16
N ILE A 257 20.06 -16.59 4.12
CA ILE A 257 18.88 -16.66 3.26
C ILE A 257 17.64 -16.54 4.12
N ARG A 258 16.76 -15.59 3.80
CA ARG A 258 15.40 -15.53 4.35
C ARG A 258 14.43 -16.00 3.27
N CYS A 259 13.54 -16.92 3.63
CA CYS A 259 12.55 -17.46 2.71
C CYS A 259 11.24 -17.66 3.45
N TRP A 260 10.18 -17.04 2.94
CA TRP A 260 8.84 -17.13 3.47
C TRP A 260 7.92 -17.77 2.45
N THR A 261 6.89 -18.41 2.98
CA THR A 261 5.73 -18.91 2.26
C THR A 261 4.47 -18.50 3.01
N PRO A 262 3.26 -18.67 2.44
CA PRO A 262 2.02 -18.41 3.15
C PRO A 262 1.83 -19.31 4.37
N ALA A 263 2.60 -20.40 4.48
CA ALA A 263 2.64 -21.29 5.65
C ALA A 263 3.68 -20.87 6.71
N GLY A 264 4.34 -19.72 6.54
CA GLY A 264 5.37 -19.20 7.45
C GLY A 264 6.78 -19.22 6.86
N GLU A 265 7.76 -18.92 7.71
CA GLU A 265 9.17 -18.90 7.34
C GLU A 265 9.73 -20.33 7.21
N LEU A 266 10.56 -20.57 6.20
CA LEU A 266 11.26 -21.83 5.94
C LEU A 266 12.72 -21.78 6.35
#